data_AF-A0A8S9S0T9-F1
#
_entry.id   AF-A0A8S9S0T9-F1
#
_cell.length_a   1.000
_cell.length_b   1.000
_cell.length_c   1.000
_cell.angle_alpha   90.00
_cell.angle_beta   90.00
_cell.angle_gamma   90.00
#
_symmetry.space_group_name_H-M   'P 1'
#
loop_
_entity.id
_entity.type
_entity.pdbx_description
1 polymer ?
#
loop_
_entity_poly.entity_id
_entity_poly.type
_entity_poly.pdbx_seq_one_letter_code
_entity_poly.pdbx_strand_id
1 'polypeptide(L)' 'MDSETNRRQLARGRRYIGYDALKKNNVPCNRRGRSYYDCKKRRRNNPYRRGCSAITHCYRYAK' A
#
# COMPACT_ATOMS: atom_id res chain seq x y z
N MET A 1 0.87 -20.47 -21.52
CA MET A 1 1.79 -19.35 -21.15
C MET A 1 0.90 -18.17 -20.85
N ASP A 2 0.28 -18.20 -19.67
CA ASP A 2 -0.86 -17.36 -19.26
C ASP A 2 -0.44 -16.31 -18.21
N SER A 3 0.87 -16.22 -17.96
CA SER A 3 1.48 -15.48 -16.87
C SER A 3 1.35 -13.96 -17.03
N GLU A 4 1.40 -13.45 -18.27
CA GLU A 4 1.24 -12.02 -18.56
C GLU A 4 -0.20 -11.55 -18.33
N THR A 5 -1.19 -12.30 -18.84
CA THR A 5 -2.62 -11.97 -18.69
C THR A 5 -3.03 -12.00 -17.21
N ASN A 6 -2.58 -13.02 -16.47
CA ASN A 6 -2.81 -13.11 -15.02
C ASN A 6 -2.11 -11.97 -14.24
N ARG A 7 -0.88 -11.59 -14.59
CA ARG A 7 -0.20 -10.42 -13.99
C ARG A 7 -0.97 -9.12 -14.25
N ARG A 8 -1.47 -8.92 -15.47
CA ARG A 8 -2.26 -7.73 -15.85
C ARG A 8 -3.61 -7.68 -15.12
N GLN A 9 -4.27 -8.83 -14.93
CA GLN A 9 -5.52 -8.91 -14.15
C GLN A 9 -5.31 -8.60 -12.67
N LEU A 10 -4.26 -9.14 -12.04
CA LEU A 10 -3.90 -8.84 -10.65
C LEU A 10 -3.59 -7.34 -10.47
N ALA A 11 -2.90 -6.72 -11.42
CA ALA A 11 -2.61 -5.28 -11.38
C ALA A 11 -3.86 -4.38 -11.44
N ARG A 12 -4.97 -4.85 -12.05
CA ARG A 12 -6.19 -4.07 -12.28
C ARG A 12 -7.27 -4.24 -11.19
N GLY A 13 -7.36 -5.40 -10.54
CA GLY A 13 -8.42 -5.69 -9.55
C GLY A 13 -8.03 -5.49 -8.08
N ARG A 14 -6.80 -5.85 -7.68
CA ARG A 14 -6.28 -5.76 -6.30
C ARG A 14 -4.79 -5.40 -6.33
N ARG A 15 -4.41 -4.24 -5.79
CA ARG A 15 -2.99 -3.85 -5.77
C ARG A 15 -2.23 -4.62 -4.70
N TYR A 16 -1.18 -5.33 -5.10
CA TYR A 16 -0.28 -6.03 -4.20
C TYR A 16 1.00 -5.22 -4.01
N ILE A 17 1.38 -4.99 -2.76
CA ILE A 17 2.59 -4.24 -2.40
C ILE A 17 3.87 -4.82 -3.05
N GLY A 18 3.93 -6.15 -3.24
CA GLY A 18 5.08 -6.81 -3.86
C GLY A 18 5.33 -6.37 -5.31
N TYR A 19 4.28 -6.20 -6.12
CA TYR A 19 4.43 -5.71 -7.50
C TYR A 19 4.64 -4.19 -7.55
N ASP A 20 4.07 -3.46 -6.59
CA ASP A 20 4.23 -2.01 -6.52
C ASP A 20 5.64 -1.60 -6.04
N ALA A 21 6.33 -2.45 -5.27
CA ALA A 21 7.72 -2.27 -4.88
C ALA A 21 8.70 -2.23 -6.07
N LEU A 22 8.31 -2.76 -7.24
CA LEU A 22 9.09 -2.67 -8.47
C LEU A 22 9.11 -1.25 -9.06
N LYS A 23 8.20 -0.37 -8.63
CA LYS A 23 8.13 1.01 -9.09
C LYS A 23 8.86 1.91 -8.09
N LYS A 24 9.96 2.53 -8.51
CA LYS A 24 10.86 3.32 -7.63
C LYS A 24 10.18 4.41 -6.77
N ASN A 25 9.13 5.05 -7.29
CA ASN A 25 8.48 6.20 -6.65
C ASN A 25 7.21 5.82 -5.89
N ASN A 26 6.97 4.53 -5.67
CA ASN A 26 5.73 4.01 -5.13
C ASN A 26 5.86 3.86 -3.61
N VAL A 27 4.99 4.54 -2.86
CA VAL A 27 5.02 4.57 -1.39
C VAL A 27 3.72 4.01 -0.79
N PRO A 28 3.77 3.16 0.26
CA PRO A 28 2.58 2.55 0.85
C PRO A 28 1.52 3.52 1.40
N CYS A 29 1.90 4.78 1.61
CA CYS A 29 0.99 5.84 2.05
C CYS A 29 1.41 7.18 1.44
N ASN A 30 0.50 7.88 0.78
CA ASN A 30 0.74 9.24 0.24
C ASN A 30 0.65 10.36 1.30
N ARG A 31 0.31 10.03 2.56
CA ARG A 31 0.16 11.00 3.64
C ARG A 31 1.46 11.17 4.40
N ARG A 32 2.17 12.26 4.12
CA ARG A 32 3.40 12.63 4.82
C ARG A 32 3.21 12.65 6.34
N GLY A 33 4.21 12.12 7.03
CA GLY A 33 4.28 12.06 8.49
C GLY A 33 3.47 10.91 9.14
N ARG A 34 2.62 10.20 8.40
CA ARG A 34 1.88 9.04 8.94
C ARG A 34 2.71 7.76 8.83
N SER A 35 2.50 6.86 9.78
CA SER A 35 3.00 5.49 9.67
C SER A 35 2.34 4.75 8.52
N TYR A 36 3.13 3.96 7.77
CA TYR A 36 2.62 3.07 6.72
C TYR A 36 1.60 2.06 7.25
N TYR A 37 1.68 1.73 8.53
CA TYR A 37 0.77 0.81 9.22
C TYR A 37 -0.52 1.49 9.76
N ASP A 38 -0.69 2.81 9.57
CA ASP A 38 -1.93 3.54 9.90
C ASP A 38 -2.19 4.69 8.90
N CYS A 39 -2.25 4.35 7.60
CA CYS A 39 -2.55 5.29 6.51
C CYS A 39 -4.02 5.74 6.46
N LYS A 40 -4.63 6.08 7.60
CA LYS A 40 -6.03 6.54 7.72
C LYS A 40 -6.10 8.05 7.95
N LYS A 41 -7.21 8.70 7.57
CA LYS A 41 -7.40 10.14 7.82
C LYS A 41 -7.79 10.27 9.30
N ARG A 42 -6.94 10.91 10.10
CA ARG A 42 -7.18 11.16 11.53
C ARG A 42 -6.88 12.62 11.88
N ARG A 43 -7.45 13.13 12.97
CA ARG A 43 -7.22 14.51 13.44
C ARG A 43 -5.77 14.80 13.83
N ARG A 44 -5.09 13.87 14.51
CA ARG A 44 -3.67 14.00 14.89
C ARG A 44 -2.80 13.03 14.09
N ASN A 45 -1.57 13.45 13.84
CA ASN A 45 -0.53 12.61 13.25
C ASN A 45 0.39 12.10 14.36
N ASN A 46 0.29 10.81 14.71
CA ASN A 46 1.14 10.18 15.72
C ASN A 46 1.86 8.97 15.08
N PRO A 47 3.16 9.07 14.78
CA PRO A 47 3.93 7.99 14.16
C PRO A 47 3.98 6.69 14.98
N TYR A 48 3.87 6.79 16.31
CA TYR A 48 3.90 5.63 17.21
C TYR A 48 2.61 4.81 17.15
N ARG A 49 1.54 5.37 16.60
CA ARG A 49 0.28 4.64 16.43
C ARG A 49 0.35 3.73 15.20
N ARG A 50 0.55 2.44 15.44
CA ARG A 50 0.45 1.37 14.43
C ARG A 50 -0.93 0.70 14.60
N GLY A 51 -1.69 0.57 13.52
CA GLY A 51 -3.03 -0.04 13.54
C GLY A 51 -3.12 -1.34 12.75
N CYS A 52 -1.98 -1.84 12.30
CA CYS A 52 -1.83 -2.96 11.39
C CYS A 52 -0.56 -3.73 11.75
N SER A 53 -0.64 -5.06 11.73
CA SER A 53 0.50 -5.95 12.00
C SER A 53 1.27 -6.30 10.74
N ALA A 54 0.58 -6.62 9.65
CA ALA A 54 1.17 -7.00 8.36
C ALA A 54 0.78 -6.01 7.25
N ILE A 55 1.78 -5.39 6.63
CA ILE A 55 1.56 -4.32 5.63
C ILE A 55 0.72 -4.80 4.44
N THR A 56 0.81 -6.06 4.06
CA THR A 56 0.03 -6.68 2.98
C THR A 56 -1.48 -6.59 3.19
N HIS A 57 -1.96 -6.55 4.44
CA HIS A 57 -3.39 -6.50 4.77
C HIS A 57 -3.95 -5.07 4.84
N CYS A 58 -3.08 -4.10 5.11
CA CYS A 58 -3.47 -2.69 5.28
C CYS A 58 -2.86 -1.76 4.24
N TYR A 59 -2.19 -2.32 3.23
CA TYR A 59 -1.65 -1.59 2.10
C TYR A 59 -2.79 -0.87 1.40
N ARG A 60 -2.91 0.41 1.72
CA ARG A 60 -3.89 1.31 1.16
C ARG A 60 -3.10 2.32 0.38
N TYR A 61 -2.91 2.01 -0.90
CA TYR A 61 -2.47 3.02 -1.84
C TYR A 61 -3.52 4.12 -1.89
N ALA A 62 -3.32 5.15 -1.08
CA ALA A 62 -4.04 6.38 -1.27
C ALA A 62 -3.43 7.02 -2.53
N LYS A 63 -4.23 7.08 -3.59
CA LYS A 63 -4.03 8.13 -4.60
C LYS A 63 -4.28 9.46 -3.90
#